data_AF-A0A7Y4VCH2-F1
#
_entry.id   AF-A0A7Y4VCH2-F1
#
_cell.length_a   1.000
_cell.length_b   1.000
_cell.length_c   1.000
_cell.angle_alpha   90.00
_cell.angle_beta   90.00
_cell.angle_gamma   90.00
#
_symmetry.space_group_name_H-M   'P 1'
#
loop_
_entity.id
_entity.type
_entity.pdbx_description
1 polymer ?
#
loop_
_entity_poly.entity_id
_entity_poly.type
_entity_poly.pdbx_seq_one_letter_code
_entity_poly.pdbx_strand_id
1 'polypeptide(L)'
;MSPSVKKTLISLVAVLVIIGAAAWIYWREFKTPKHDVELHTRVGEVMAEQTAMIAGKTGKIVLITIPTSGEPELKTQLDAFRARLKALGDFQLREYEMDTKDQDKYGVGTGLSGRRYVRTANKNLDAAAVVSFIGAPHMKDEDVSELQKVPKLIAEARSVDHLPKLFKRELISVVVASRFAFPAPGPIQPRNAQERFDKRYQIVVASNVTAIPKPE
;
A
#
# COMPACT_ATOMS: atom_id res chain seq x y z
N MET A 1 -60.92 7.38 -17.28
CA MET A 1 -59.98 7.68 -16.17
C MET A 1 -60.12 9.16 -15.82
N SER A 2 -60.46 9.49 -14.57
CA SER A 2 -60.73 10.88 -14.20
C SER A 2 -59.44 11.74 -14.28
N PRO A 3 -59.55 13.05 -14.52
CA PRO A 3 -58.40 13.94 -14.62
C PRO A 3 -57.50 13.94 -13.37
N SER A 4 -58.04 13.67 -12.17
CA SER A 4 -57.25 13.60 -10.94
C SER A 4 -56.35 12.36 -10.91
N VAL A 5 -56.85 11.20 -11.34
CA VAL A 5 -56.07 9.94 -11.37
C VAL A 5 -54.88 10.06 -12.32
N LYS A 6 -55.06 10.74 -13.46
CA LYS A 6 -53.96 11.05 -14.39
C LYS A 6 -52.89 11.93 -13.75
N LYS A 7 -53.29 13.00 -13.05
CA LYS A 7 -52.35 13.91 -12.38
C LYS A 7 -51.59 13.21 -11.25
N THR A 8 -52.27 12.43 -10.41
CA THR A 8 -51.64 11.65 -9.34
C THR A 8 -50.64 10.64 -9.89
N LEU A 9 -50.99 9.94 -10.97
CA LEU A 9 -50.08 8.97 -11.61
C LEU A 9 -48.84 9.67 -12.18
N ILE A 10 -49.02 10.80 -12.87
CA ILE A 10 -47.90 11.60 -13.41
C ILE A 10 -46.98 12.09 -12.29
N SER A 11 -47.56 12.61 -11.19
CA SER A 11 -46.77 13.05 -10.03
C SER A 11 -45.98 11.90 -9.39
N LEU A 12 -46.59 10.72 -9.24
CA LEU A 12 -45.92 9.53 -8.72
C LEU A 12 -44.75 9.11 -9.60
N VAL A 13 -44.95 9.06 -10.93
CA VAL A 13 -43.89 8.73 -11.88
C VAL A 13 -42.77 9.76 -11.82
N ALA A 14 -43.09 11.05 -11.77
CA ALA A 14 -42.08 12.11 -11.67
C ALA A 14 -41.23 11.98 -10.40
N VAL A 15 -41.85 11.71 -9.24
CA VAL A 15 -41.13 11.48 -7.99
C VAL A 15 -40.22 10.25 -8.07
N LEU A 16 -40.71 9.14 -8.63
CA LEU A 16 -39.90 7.93 -8.81
C LEU A 16 -38.70 8.16 -9.73
N VAL A 17 -38.87 8.92 -10.81
CA VAL A 17 -37.78 9.30 -11.72
C VAL A 17 -36.75 10.16 -10.99
N ILE A 18 -37.18 11.12 -10.17
CA ILE A 18 -36.27 11.97 -9.38
C ILE A 18 -35.47 11.13 -8.38
N ILE A 19 -36.13 10.24 -7.63
CA ILE A 19 -35.45 9.36 -6.67
C ILE A 19 -34.48 8.42 -7.38
N GLY A 20 -34.89 7.83 -8.51
CA GLY A 20 -34.03 6.98 -9.32
C GLY A 20 -32.79 7.71 -9.85
N ALA A 21 -32.97 8.93 -10.37
CA ALA A 21 -31.87 9.78 -10.83
C ALA A 21 -30.93 10.18 -9.68
N ALA A 22 -31.48 10.54 -8.51
CA ALA A 22 -30.69 10.88 -7.33
C ALA A 22 -29.87 9.69 -6.82
N ALA A 23 -30.47 8.50 -6.76
CA ALA A 23 -29.79 7.27 -6.38
C ALA A 23 -28.69 6.89 -7.39
N TRP A 24 -28.95 7.04 -8.69
CA TRP A 24 -27.97 6.80 -9.75
C TRP A 24 -26.78 7.76 -9.66
N ILE A 25 -27.04 9.07 -9.49
CA ILE A 25 -26.01 10.09 -9.32
C ILE A 25 -25.19 9.82 -8.06
N TYR A 26 -25.85 9.50 -6.95
CA TYR A 26 -25.17 9.16 -5.70
C TYR A 26 -24.23 7.94 -5.88
N TRP A 27 -24.72 6.88 -6.50
CA TRP A 27 -23.90 5.68 -6.74
C TRP A 27 -22.74 5.94 -7.70
N ARG A 28 -22.97 6.69 -8.78
CA ARG A 28 -21.98 6.91 -9.83
C ARG A 28 -20.94 7.97 -9.45
N GLU A 29 -21.38 9.11 -8.94
CA GLU A 29 -20.52 10.28 -8.72
C GLU A 29 -19.90 10.30 -7.31
N PHE A 30 -20.62 9.78 -6.30
CA PHE A 30 -20.18 9.90 -4.90
C PHE A 30 -19.66 8.59 -4.31
N LYS A 31 -20.14 7.43 -4.77
CA LYS A 31 -19.75 6.12 -4.22
C LYS A 31 -18.65 5.42 -5.01
N THR A 32 -18.38 5.81 -6.26
CA THR A 32 -17.26 5.25 -7.02
C THR A 32 -15.94 5.67 -6.34
N PRO A 33 -15.08 4.72 -5.93
CA PRO A 33 -13.79 5.06 -5.34
C PRO A 33 -12.96 5.91 -6.32
N LYS A 34 -12.30 6.95 -5.80
CA LYS A 34 -11.44 7.83 -6.61
C LYS A 34 -10.11 7.17 -6.99
N HIS A 35 -9.81 6.00 -6.42
CA HIS A 35 -8.60 5.22 -6.62
C HIS A 35 -8.92 3.77 -6.98
N ASP A 36 -7.93 3.06 -7.54
CA ASP A 36 -8.07 1.65 -7.92
C ASP A 36 -8.04 0.75 -6.67
N VAL A 37 -9.21 0.53 -6.06
CA VAL A 37 -9.36 -0.26 -4.83
C VAL A 37 -8.79 -1.67 -5.01
N GLU A 38 -9.08 -2.35 -6.12
CA GLU A 38 -8.60 -3.71 -6.36
C GLU A 38 -7.07 -3.78 -6.38
N LEU A 39 -6.43 -2.84 -7.07
CA LEU A 39 -4.97 -2.75 -7.12
C LEU A 39 -4.38 -2.55 -5.72
N HIS A 40 -4.88 -1.56 -4.98
CA HIS A 40 -4.33 -1.22 -3.66
C HIS A 40 -4.63 -2.29 -2.61
N THR A 41 -5.78 -2.97 -2.70
CA THR A 41 -6.05 -4.18 -1.91
C THR A 41 -4.99 -5.23 -2.19
N ARG A 42 -4.67 -5.51 -3.48
CA ARG A 42 -3.66 -6.51 -3.82
C ARG A 42 -2.26 -6.12 -3.34
N VAL A 43 -1.89 -4.84 -3.42
CA VAL A 43 -0.60 -4.37 -2.86
C VAL A 43 -0.53 -4.66 -1.36
N GLY A 44 -1.57 -4.36 -0.59
CA GLY A 44 -1.65 -4.67 0.84
C GLY A 44 -1.55 -6.17 1.15
N GLU A 45 -2.24 -7.00 0.36
CA GLU A 45 -2.16 -8.46 0.49
C GLU A 45 -0.76 -9.00 0.19
N VAL A 46 -0.13 -8.54 -0.89
CA VAL A 46 1.23 -8.95 -1.24
C VAL A 46 2.20 -8.55 -0.14
N MET A 47 2.10 -7.33 0.39
CA MET A 47 2.91 -6.89 1.53
C MET A 47 2.74 -7.83 2.74
N ALA A 48 1.52 -8.28 3.04
CA ALA A 48 1.26 -9.23 4.13
C ALA A 48 1.83 -10.63 3.84
N GLU A 49 1.68 -11.12 2.61
CA GLU A 49 2.23 -12.41 2.15
C GLU A 49 3.76 -12.44 2.26
N GLN A 50 4.44 -11.39 1.81
CA GLN A 50 5.89 -11.25 1.93
C GLN A 50 6.33 -11.11 3.39
N THR A 51 5.57 -10.36 4.20
CA THR A 51 5.83 -10.24 5.63
C THR A 51 5.75 -11.60 6.33
N ALA A 52 4.69 -12.37 6.11
CA ALA A 52 4.54 -13.70 6.70
C ALA A 52 5.62 -14.68 6.21
N MET A 53 5.98 -14.63 4.93
CA MET A 53 7.05 -15.47 4.39
C MET A 53 8.39 -15.23 5.12
N ILE A 54 8.70 -13.97 5.44
CA ILE A 54 9.98 -13.60 6.06
C ILE A 54 9.94 -13.72 7.59
N ALA A 55 8.83 -13.31 8.22
CA ALA A 55 8.65 -13.31 9.66
C ALA A 55 8.34 -14.70 10.23
N GLY A 56 7.85 -15.63 9.42
CA GLY A 56 7.31 -16.91 9.86
C GLY A 56 5.80 -16.82 10.12
N LYS A 57 5.24 -17.71 10.95
CA LYS A 57 3.79 -17.76 11.21
C LYS A 57 3.34 -17.00 12.46
N THR A 58 4.27 -16.54 13.28
CA THR A 58 3.99 -15.87 14.55
C THR A 58 5.02 -14.79 14.83
N GLY A 59 4.69 -13.87 15.74
CA GLY A 59 5.63 -12.89 16.28
C GLY A 59 5.19 -11.44 16.09
N LYS A 60 6.05 -10.52 16.53
CA LYS A 60 5.76 -9.09 16.51
C LYS A 60 6.13 -8.47 15.17
N ILE A 61 5.16 -7.83 14.52
CA ILE A 61 5.34 -7.07 13.29
C ILE A 61 5.27 -5.60 13.62
N VAL A 62 6.30 -4.85 13.24
CA VAL A 62 6.34 -3.40 13.41
C VAL A 62 5.96 -2.74 12.11
N LEU A 63 4.84 -2.02 12.09
CA LEU A 63 4.32 -1.33 10.92
C LEU A 63 4.63 0.16 11.00
N ILE A 64 5.28 0.71 9.98
CA ILE A 64 5.56 2.13 9.83
C ILE A 64 4.67 2.70 8.74
N THR A 65 3.88 3.71 9.08
CA THR A 65 2.89 4.33 8.20
C THR A 65 2.73 5.82 8.50
N ILE A 66 1.83 6.49 7.77
CA ILE A 66 1.37 7.87 7.97
C ILE A 66 -0.16 7.90 8.11
N PRO A 67 -0.74 9.01 8.60
CA PRO A 67 -2.19 9.17 8.67
C PRO A 67 -2.86 8.99 7.31
N THR A 68 -3.97 8.25 7.27
CA THR A 68 -4.64 7.90 6.02
C THR A 68 -5.70 8.90 5.55
N SER A 69 -5.93 10.00 6.28
CA SER A 69 -7.03 10.94 6.01
C SER A 69 -6.93 11.63 4.65
N GLY A 70 -5.72 11.73 4.08
CA GLY A 70 -5.47 12.24 2.73
C GLY A 70 -5.04 11.16 1.72
N GLU A 71 -4.95 9.90 2.13
CA GLU A 71 -4.30 8.81 1.39
C GLU A 71 -5.25 7.59 1.30
N PRO A 72 -6.32 7.66 0.48
CA PRO A 72 -7.31 6.58 0.40
C PRO A 72 -6.75 5.26 -0.14
N GLU A 73 -5.73 5.32 -1.00
CA GLU A 73 -4.94 4.17 -1.44
C GLU A 73 -4.24 3.47 -0.26
N LEU A 74 -3.61 4.25 0.61
CA LEU A 74 -2.90 3.74 1.78
C LEU A 74 -3.87 3.11 2.75
N LYS A 75 -5.03 3.75 2.99
CA LYS A 75 -6.09 3.16 3.79
C LYS A 75 -6.46 1.76 3.27
N THR A 76 -6.66 1.66 1.97
CA THR A 76 -7.04 0.39 1.31
C THR A 76 -5.95 -0.66 1.45
N GLN A 77 -4.69 -0.28 1.25
CA GLN A 77 -3.53 -1.16 1.43
C GLN A 77 -3.39 -1.65 2.87
N LEU A 78 -3.50 -0.76 3.86
CA LEU A 78 -3.36 -1.10 5.28
C LEU A 78 -4.49 -2.01 5.76
N ASP A 79 -5.73 -1.72 5.35
CA ASP A 79 -6.89 -2.55 5.71
C ASP A 79 -6.74 -3.97 5.12
N ALA A 80 -6.32 -4.07 3.85
CA ALA A 80 -6.03 -5.36 3.21
C ALA A 80 -4.84 -6.09 3.86
N PHE A 81 -3.75 -5.37 4.17
CA PHE A 81 -2.57 -5.89 4.85
C PHE A 81 -2.94 -6.51 6.20
N ARG A 82 -3.66 -5.77 7.05
CA ARG A 82 -4.10 -6.25 8.37
C ARG A 82 -4.98 -7.49 8.27
N ALA A 83 -5.97 -7.45 7.37
CA ALA A 83 -6.88 -8.58 7.16
C ALA A 83 -6.15 -9.84 6.67
N ARG A 84 -5.25 -9.67 5.69
CA ARG A 84 -4.48 -10.77 5.12
C ARG A 84 -3.46 -11.31 6.11
N LEU A 85 -2.74 -10.46 6.84
CA LEU A 85 -1.75 -10.87 7.83
C LEU A 85 -2.40 -11.72 8.94
N LYS A 86 -3.59 -11.33 9.42
CA LYS A 86 -4.37 -12.11 10.39
C LYS A 86 -4.77 -13.50 9.86
N ALA A 87 -5.01 -13.62 8.56
CA ALA A 87 -5.34 -14.92 7.95
C ALA A 87 -4.10 -15.82 7.74
N LEU A 88 -2.90 -15.24 7.70
CA LEU A 88 -1.65 -15.97 7.43
C LEU A 88 -0.95 -16.49 8.69
N GLY A 89 -1.25 -15.93 9.86
CA GLY A 89 -0.60 -16.33 11.10
C GLY A 89 -1.05 -15.54 12.33
N ASP A 90 -0.45 -15.84 13.48
CA ASP A 90 -0.72 -15.19 14.76
C ASP A 90 0.33 -14.13 15.07
N PHE A 91 0.10 -12.93 14.53
CA PHE A 91 1.03 -11.81 14.62
C PHE A 91 0.53 -10.73 15.57
N GLN A 92 1.45 -10.18 16.37
CA GLN A 92 1.22 -8.98 17.15
C GLN A 92 1.64 -7.76 16.32
N LEU A 93 0.66 -6.98 15.87
CA LEU A 93 0.92 -5.80 15.07
C LEU A 93 1.14 -4.58 15.97
N ARG A 94 2.31 -3.94 15.86
CA ARG A 94 2.63 -2.67 16.51
C ARG A 94 2.79 -1.57 15.46
N GLU A 95 1.88 -0.61 15.46
CA GLU A 95 1.85 0.46 14.48
C GLU A 95 2.57 1.71 14.98
N TYR A 96 3.36 2.31 14.10
CA TYR A 96 4.02 3.59 14.25
C TYR A 96 3.53 4.51 13.14
N GLU A 97 2.51 5.30 13.46
CA GLU A 97 2.03 6.36 12.60
C GLU A 97 2.94 7.59 12.74
N MET A 98 3.49 8.05 11.62
CA MET A 98 4.37 9.21 11.57
C MET A 98 3.57 10.47 11.29
N ASP A 99 3.74 11.48 12.14
CA ASP A 99 3.22 12.81 11.84
C ASP A 99 3.92 13.38 10.59
N THR A 100 3.10 13.68 9.58
CA THR A 100 3.49 14.23 8.27
C THR A 100 3.17 15.71 8.14
N LYS A 101 2.66 16.36 9.20
CA LYS A 101 2.27 17.77 9.15
C LYS A 101 3.39 18.62 8.56
N ASP A 102 3.07 19.32 7.48
CA ASP A 102 3.93 20.23 6.72
C ASP A 102 5.19 19.56 6.11
N GLN A 103 5.16 18.25 5.79
CA GLN A 103 6.28 17.52 5.19
C GLN A 103 5.88 16.74 3.92
N ASP A 104 5.92 17.41 2.77
CA ASP A 104 5.59 16.88 1.44
C ASP A 104 6.41 15.66 0.98
N LYS A 105 7.50 15.34 1.67
CA LYS A 105 8.35 14.19 1.35
C LYS A 105 7.72 12.84 1.73
N TYR A 106 6.72 12.83 2.61
CA TYR A 106 6.04 11.60 3.02
C TYR A 106 4.85 11.32 2.13
N GLY A 107 4.68 10.06 1.77
CA GLY A 107 3.55 9.56 1.00
C GLY A 107 3.66 8.05 0.85
N VAL A 108 2.73 7.45 0.12
CA VAL A 108 2.76 6.01 -0.15
C VAL A 108 4.04 5.64 -0.90
N GLY A 109 4.82 4.72 -0.32
CA GLY A 109 6.10 4.28 -0.85
C GLY A 109 7.22 5.32 -0.81
N THR A 110 7.09 6.44 -0.07
CA THR A 110 8.13 7.48 0.04
C THR A 110 8.18 8.17 1.40
N GLY A 111 9.39 8.58 1.81
CA GLY A 111 9.60 9.47 2.96
C GLY A 111 10.28 8.87 4.19
N LEU A 112 10.44 7.54 4.28
CA LEU A 112 11.15 6.92 5.40
C LEU A 112 12.63 7.33 5.41
N SER A 113 13.06 8.08 6.43
CA SER A 113 14.47 8.41 6.62
C SER A 113 15.22 7.31 7.36
N GLY A 114 16.53 7.16 7.09
CA GLY A 114 17.39 6.21 7.80
C GLY A 114 17.33 6.40 9.31
N ARG A 115 17.46 7.64 9.80
CA ARG A 115 17.38 7.94 11.23
C ARG A 115 16.07 7.53 11.91
N ARG A 116 14.93 7.68 11.22
CA ARG A 116 13.63 7.26 11.75
C ARG A 116 13.51 5.73 11.76
N TYR A 117 14.01 5.08 10.72
CA TYR A 117 14.09 3.62 10.65
C TYR A 117 14.96 3.05 11.78
N VAL A 118 16.20 3.53 11.95
CA VAL A 118 17.13 3.08 13.01
C VAL A 118 16.48 3.18 14.39
N ARG A 119 15.87 4.34 14.71
CA ARG A 119 15.18 4.54 15.98
C ARG A 119 14.04 3.55 16.20
N THR A 120 13.28 3.25 15.15
CA THR A 120 12.15 2.32 15.23
C THR A 120 12.62 0.88 15.36
N ALA A 121 13.65 0.49 14.61
CA ALA A 121 14.29 -0.81 14.68
C ALA A 121 14.91 -1.07 16.07
N ASN A 122 15.69 -0.12 16.60
CA ASN A 122 16.34 -0.24 17.91
C ASN A 122 15.33 -0.27 19.07
N LYS A 123 14.15 0.34 18.91
CA LYS A 123 13.05 0.23 19.90
C LYS A 123 12.31 -1.11 19.87
N ASN A 124 12.54 -1.93 18.85
CA ASN A 124 11.82 -3.18 18.62
C ASN A 124 12.77 -4.30 18.16
N LEU A 125 13.83 -4.56 18.92
CA LEU A 125 14.82 -5.61 18.62
C LEU A 125 14.20 -7.03 18.59
N ASP A 126 13.06 -7.18 19.26
CA ASP A 126 12.22 -8.36 19.37
C ASP A 126 11.27 -8.55 18.18
N ALA A 127 11.19 -7.58 17.25
CA ALA A 127 10.34 -7.70 16.08
C ALA A 127 10.81 -8.83 15.15
N ALA A 128 9.85 -9.63 14.69
CA ALA A 128 10.06 -10.64 13.67
C ALA A 128 10.29 -10.00 12.29
N ALA A 129 9.61 -8.88 12.03
CA ALA A 129 9.84 -8.04 10.86
C ALA A 129 9.42 -6.58 11.10
N VAL A 130 10.00 -5.68 10.32
CA VAL A 130 9.59 -4.28 10.19
C VAL A 130 9.01 -4.09 8.79
N VAL A 131 7.85 -3.45 8.69
CA VAL A 131 7.12 -3.20 7.46
C VAL A 131 6.93 -1.70 7.29
N SER A 132 7.27 -1.15 6.12
CA SER A 132 7.11 0.27 5.81
C SER A 132 6.20 0.45 4.60
N PHE A 133 5.10 1.19 4.76
CA PHE A 133 4.28 1.66 3.62
C PHE A 133 4.71 3.04 3.10
N ILE A 134 5.76 3.62 3.69
CA ILE A 134 6.24 4.98 3.36
C ILE A 134 7.67 4.95 2.82
N GLY A 135 8.00 3.93 2.04
CA GLY A 135 9.29 3.85 1.36
C GLY A 135 10.31 2.96 2.05
N ALA A 136 11.31 2.55 1.27
CA ALA A 136 12.54 1.98 1.78
C ALA A 136 13.45 3.10 2.32
N PRO A 137 14.13 2.90 3.46
CA PRO A 137 14.86 3.96 4.13
C PRO A 137 16.07 4.43 3.33
N HIS A 138 16.29 5.73 3.28
CA HIS A 138 17.57 6.29 2.83
C HIS A 138 18.61 6.21 3.95
N MET A 139 19.44 5.17 3.92
CA MET A 139 20.45 4.87 4.95
C MET A 139 21.83 5.44 4.57
N LYS A 140 22.40 6.24 5.47
CA LYS A 140 23.83 6.58 5.46
C LYS A 140 24.64 5.55 6.23
N ASP A 141 25.97 5.60 6.13
CA ASP A 141 26.84 4.63 6.79
C ASP A 141 26.78 4.79 8.32
N GLU A 142 26.56 6.03 8.80
CA GLU A 142 26.32 6.33 10.22
C GLU A 142 24.98 5.76 10.71
N ASP A 143 23.93 5.74 9.87
CA ASP A 143 22.66 5.12 10.26
C ASP A 143 22.83 3.61 10.41
N VAL A 144 23.64 2.98 9.56
CA VAL A 144 23.88 1.54 9.59
C VAL A 144 24.68 1.15 10.84
N SER A 145 25.70 1.92 11.22
CA SER A 145 26.49 1.63 12.42
C SER A 145 25.70 1.81 13.73
N GLU A 146 24.62 2.60 13.71
CA GLU A 146 23.72 2.76 14.86
C GLU A 146 22.68 1.64 15.00
N LEU A 147 22.52 0.75 14.01
CA LEU A 147 21.62 -0.40 14.14
C LEU A 147 22.20 -1.40 15.15
N GLN A 148 21.44 -1.66 16.22
CA GLN A 148 21.82 -2.68 17.21
C GLN A 148 21.60 -4.10 16.67
N LYS A 149 20.64 -4.26 15.76
CA LYS A 149 20.32 -5.49 15.05
C LYS A 149 19.70 -5.11 13.71
N VAL A 150 20.10 -5.79 12.63
CA VAL A 150 19.47 -5.61 11.31
C VAL A 150 18.12 -6.33 11.33
N PRO A 151 16.97 -5.61 11.27
CA PRO A 151 15.69 -6.27 11.24
C PRO A 151 15.38 -6.77 9.82
N LYS A 152 14.52 -7.77 9.73
CA LYS A 152 13.90 -8.18 8.47
C LYS A 152 12.96 -7.06 7.99
N LEU A 153 13.39 -6.28 7.02
CA LEU A 153 12.64 -5.14 6.52
C LEU A 153 11.90 -5.49 5.23
N ILE A 154 10.61 -5.17 5.20
CA ILE A 154 9.75 -5.16 4.02
C ILE A 154 9.29 -3.73 3.77
N ALA A 155 9.34 -3.25 2.54
CA ALA A 155 8.87 -1.90 2.22
C ALA A 155 8.06 -1.84 0.93
N GLU A 156 7.07 -0.96 0.89
CA GLU A 156 6.58 -0.40 -0.37
C GLU A 156 7.54 0.70 -0.80
N ALA A 157 7.89 0.77 -2.08
CA ALA A 157 8.76 1.83 -2.60
C ALA A 157 8.24 2.37 -3.92
N ARG A 158 8.20 3.70 -4.03
CA ARG A 158 7.87 4.35 -5.30
C ARG A 158 9.07 4.32 -6.25
N SER A 159 10.28 4.62 -5.77
CA SER A 159 11.52 4.55 -6.57
C SER A 159 12.34 3.29 -6.24
N VAL A 160 13.08 2.81 -7.25
CA VAL A 160 13.98 1.66 -7.17
C VAL A 160 15.46 2.05 -7.05
N ASP A 161 15.80 3.33 -7.14
CA ASP A 161 17.18 3.80 -7.38
C ASP A 161 18.18 3.41 -6.28
N HIS A 162 17.75 3.47 -5.01
CA HIS A 162 18.61 3.15 -3.86
C HIS A 162 18.46 1.70 -3.38
N LEU A 163 17.55 0.92 -3.96
CA LEU A 163 17.31 -0.46 -3.54
C LEU A 163 18.54 -1.37 -3.72
N PRO A 164 19.32 -1.31 -4.82
CA PRO A 164 20.52 -2.14 -4.97
C PRO A 164 21.51 -1.98 -3.81
N LYS A 165 21.68 -0.76 -3.28
CA LYS A 165 22.55 -0.50 -2.13
C LYS A 165 22.01 -1.14 -0.84
N LEU A 166 20.70 -1.08 -0.62
CA LEU A 166 20.07 -1.68 0.56
C LEU A 166 20.15 -3.20 0.53
N PHE A 167 19.84 -3.83 -0.61
CA PHE A 167 19.94 -5.28 -0.78
C PHE A 167 21.38 -5.79 -0.67
N LYS A 168 22.35 -5.11 -1.30
CA LYS A 168 23.78 -5.47 -1.20
C LYS A 168 24.30 -5.48 0.23
N ARG A 169 23.72 -4.64 1.10
CA ARG A 169 24.07 -4.53 2.52
C ARG A 169 23.15 -5.35 3.42
N GLU A 170 22.25 -6.14 2.85
CA GLU A 170 21.26 -6.96 3.57
C GLU A 170 20.36 -6.15 4.54
N LEU A 171 20.19 -4.84 4.28
CA LEU A 171 19.39 -3.95 5.11
C LEU A 171 17.89 -4.02 4.80
N ILE A 172 17.52 -4.71 3.74
CA ILE A 172 16.15 -4.92 3.30
C ILE A 172 15.99 -6.33 2.72
N SER A 173 14.86 -6.96 3.02
CA SER A 173 14.58 -8.34 2.64
C SER A 173 13.70 -8.43 1.40
N VAL A 174 12.65 -7.62 1.33
CA VAL A 174 11.71 -7.56 0.20
C VAL A 174 11.24 -6.12 0.00
N VAL A 175 11.03 -5.74 -1.26
CA VAL A 175 10.36 -4.47 -1.61
C VAL A 175 9.24 -4.71 -2.59
N VAL A 176 8.05 -4.15 -2.33
CA VAL A 176 6.99 -4.02 -3.33
C VAL A 176 7.19 -2.67 -4.00
N ALA A 177 7.83 -2.66 -5.16
CA ALA A 177 8.21 -1.44 -5.85
C ALA A 177 7.22 -1.08 -6.95
N SER A 178 6.92 0.20 -7.13
CA SER A 178 6.21 0.69 -8.32
C SER A 178 7.03 0.41 -9.57
N ARG A 179 6.34 0.09 -10.67
CA ARG A 179 6.94 -0.21 -11.97
C ARG A 179 6.75 0.98 -12.91
N PHE A 180 7.86 1.59 -13.32
CA PHE A 180 7.90 2.67 -14.31
C PHE A 180 8.57 2.20 -15.61
N ALA A 181 8.09 1.08 -16.17
CA ALA A 181 8.56 0.57 -17.45
C ALA A 181 7.55 0.92 -18.55
N PHE A 182 8.05 1.35 -19.72
CA PHE A 182 7.24 1.57 -20.91
C PHE A 182 7.74 0.69 -22.07
N PRO A 183 6.86 -0.06 -22.75
CA PRO A 183 5.45 -0.29 -22.39
C PRO A 183 5.31 -1.06 -21.08
N ALA A 184 4.24 -0.81 -20.33
CA ALA A 184 3.97 -1.55 -19.10
C ALA A 184 3.79 -3.05 -19.43
N PRO A 185 4.41 -3.96 -18.66
CA PRO A 185 4.30 -5.39 -18.91
C PRO A 185 2.88 -5.90 -18.65
N GLY A 186 2.58 -7.06 -19.25
CA GLY A 186 1.28 -7.70 -19.12
C GLY A 186 0.21 -7.13 -20.06
N PRO A 187 -1.07 -7.48 -19.85
CA PRO A 187 -2.14 -7.09 -20.75
C PRO A 187 -2.40 -5.58 -20.74
N ILE A 188 -2.78 -5.05 -21.91
CA ILE A 188 -3.19 -3.64 -22.07
C ILE A 188 -4.38 -3.32 -21.14
N GLN A 189 -5.30 -4.27 -20.95
CA GLN A 189 -6.43 -4.16 -20.04
C GLN A 189 -6.38 -5.29 -19.01
N PRO A 190 -5.85 -5.04 -17.80
CA PRO A 190 -5.84 -6.03 -16.73
C PRO A 190 -7.28 -6.32 -16.28
N ARG A 191 -7.58 -7.60 -16.05
CA ARG A 191 -8.94 -8.10 -15.75
C ARG A 191 -9.16 -8.41 -14.27
N ASN A 192 -8.08 -8.58 -13.51
CA ASN A 192 -8.13 -8.93 -12.09
C ASN A 192 -7.05 -8.19 -11.31
N ALA A 193 -7.16 -8.24 -9.98
CA ALA A 193 -6.28 -7.52 -9.07
C ALA A 193 -4.79 -7.92 -9.22
N GLN A 194 -4.49 -9.19 -9.53
CA GLN A 194 -3.13 -9.66 -9.75
C GLN A 194 -2.54 -9.09 -11.04
N GLU A 195 -3.27 -9.11 -12.15
CA GLU A 195 -2.82 -8.49 -13.41
C GLU A 195 -2.63 -6.98 -13.28
N ARG A 196 -3.49 -6.29 -12.50
CA ARG A 196 -3.29 -4.87 -12.17
C ARG A 196 -1.99 -4.67 -11.38
N PHE A 197 -1.74 -5.52 -10.39
CA PHE A 197 -0.51 -5.50 -9.60
C PHE A 197 0.71 -5.73 -10.49
N ASP A 198 0.77 -6.80 -11.27
CA ASP A 198 1.94 -7.15 -12.09
C ASP A 198 2.29 -6.06 -13.12
N LYS A 199 1.27 -5.34 -13.60
CA LYS A 199 1.42 -4.21 -14.51
C LYS A 199 2.01 -2.97 -13.85
N ARG A 200 1.68 -2.71 -12.57
CA ARG A 200 1.98 -1.44 -11.87
C ARG A 200 3.05 -1.56 -10.79
N TYR A 201 3.28 -2.77 -10.30
CA TYR A 201 4.19 -3.08 -9.22
C TYR A 201 5.00 -4.32 -9.55
N GLN A 202 6.04 -4.54 -8.75
CA GLN A 202 6.87 -5.72 -8.81
C GLN A 202 7.42 -6.04 -7.42
N ILE A 203 7.61 -7.32 -7.15
CA ILE A 203 8.29 -7.77 -5.95
C ILE A 203 9.79 -7.80 -6.26
N VAL A 204 10.55 -7.02 -5.51
CA VAL A 204 12.01 -6.95 -5.58
C VAL A 204 12.60 -7.68 -4.39
N VAL A 205 13.54 -8.57 -4.67
CA VAL A 205 14.33 -9.35 -3.72
C VAL A 205 15.78 -9.35 -4.16
N ALA A 206 16.69 -9.83 -3.29
CA ALA A 206 18.12 -9.86 -3.61
C ALA A 206 18.44 -10.56 -4.93
N SER A 207 17.69 -11.60 -5.32
CA SER A 207 17.92 -12.35 -6.55
C SER A 207 17.51 -11.65 -7.85
N ASN A 208 16.65 -10.63 -7.80
CA ASN A 208 16.16 -9.92 -9.00
C ASN A 208 16.45 -8.41 -9.00
N VAL A 209 17.11 -7.89 -7.97
CA VAL A 209 17.39 -6.44 -7.82
C VAL A 209 18.22 -5.86 -8.97
N THR A 210 19.07 -6.66 -9.60
CA THR A 210 19.91 -6.24 -10.75
C THR A 210 19.14 -6.22 -12.07
N ALA A 211 17.98 -6.87 -12.14
CA ALA A 211 17.12 -6.95 -13.31
C ALA A 211 15.98 -5.91 -13.31
N ILE A 212 15.98 -5.00 -12.32
CA ILE A 212 14.97 -3.95 -12.24
C ILE A 212 15.14 -3.00 -13.44
N PRO A 213 14.07 -2.76 -14.22
CA PRO A 213 14.09 -1.75 -15.28
C PRO A 213 14.41 -0.38 -14.69
N LYS A 214 15.43 0.29 -15.21
CA LYS A 214 15.72 1.68 -14.83
C LYS A 214 14.65 2.58 -15.47
N PRO A 215 14.13 3.58 -14.76
CA PRO A 215 13.35 4.63 -15.41
C PRO A 215 14.23 5.32 -16.46
N GLU A 216 13.70 5.51 -17.66
CA GLU A 216 14.33 6.31 -18.74
C GLU A 216 14.37 7.80 -18.38
#